data_AF-A0A936MJX0-F1
#
_entry.id   AF-A0A936MJX0-F1
#
_cell.length_a   1.000
_cell.length_b   1.000
_cell.length_c   1.000
_cell.angle_alpha   90.00
_cell.angle_beta   90.00
_cell.angle_gamma   90.00
#
_symmetry.space_group_name_H-M   'P 1'
#
loop_
_entity.id
_entity.type
_entity.pdbx_description
1 polymer ?
#
loop_
_entity_poly.entity_id
_entity_poly.type
_entity_poly.pdbx_seq_one_letter_code
_entity_poly.pdbx_strand_id
1 'polypeptide(L)'
;MFNDPRIPIDNNLTERSQRGIVVGRKNHYGSRSRRGTEVAALFYSFVESAKLCGLDPKAYLKRAVIAALRSERIPLPHEVATNP
;
A
#
# COMPACT_ATOMS: atom_id res chain seq x y z
N MET A 1 -9.85 24.09 -13.87
CA MET A 1 -9.03 23.01 -13.27
C MET A 1 -7.58 23.43 -13.02
N PHE A 2 -6.99 24.38 -13.77
CA PHE A 2 -5.60 24.87 -13.58
C PHE A 2 -5.40 26.00 -12.54
N ASN A 3 -6.44 26.41 -11.81
CA ASN A 3 -6.39 27.62 -10.96
C ASN A 3 -6.31 27.32 -9.45
N ASP A 4 -6.18 26.06 -9.06
CA ASP A 4 -6.01 25.69 -7.64
C ASP A 4 -4.53 25.42 -7.35
N PRO A 5 -3.82 26.34 -6.66
CA PRO A 5 -2.39 26.18 -6.37
C PRO A 5 -2.08 25.01 -5.43
N ARG A 6 -3.09 24.38 -4.83
CA ARG A 6 -2.93 23.16 -4.01
C ARG A 6 -2.80 21.89 -4.85
N ILE A 7 -3.11 21.96 -6.15
CA ILE A 7 -3.04 20.82 -7.06
C ILE A 7 -1.79 20.99 -7.93
N PRO A 8 -0.75 20.16 -7.73
CA PRO A 8 0.44 20.20 -8.57
C PRO A 8 0.07 19.98 -10.04
N ILE A 9 0.71 20.75 -10.94
CA ILE A 9 0.53 20.60 -12.39
C ILE A 9 1.22 19.33 -12.91
N ASP A 10 2.23 18.84 -12.17
CA ASP A 10 2.98 17.64 -12.48
C ASP A 10 2.59 16.43 -11.63
N ASN A 11 2.75 15.24 -12.20
CA ASN A 11 2.45 13.96 -11.55
C ASN A 11 3.70 13.35 -10.85
N ASN A 12 4.78 14.11 -10.66
CA ASN A 12 6.08 13.55 -10.23
C ASN A 12 5.98 12.78 -8.92
N LEU A 13 5.14 13.23 -7.99
CA LEU A 13 4.91 12.56 -6.71
C LEU A 13 4.31 11.15 -6.92
N THR A 14 3.29 11.07 -7.76
CA THR A 14 2.61 9.82 -8.12
C THR A 14 3.54 8.88 -8.88
N GLU A 15 4.33 9.39 -9.82
CA GLU A 15 5.30 8.57 -10.55
C GLU A 15 6.39 8.03 -9.62
N ARG A 16 6.89 8.84 -8.68
CA ARG A 16 7.87 8.41 -7.68
C ARG A 16 7.33 7.33 -6.75
N SER A 17 6.07 7.42 -6.31
CA SER A 17 5.46 6.37 -5.47
C SER A 17 5.28 5.06 -6.23
N GLN A 18 4.98 5.11 -7.53
CA GLN A 18 4.84 3.91 -8.36
C GLN A 18 6.16 3.24 -8.74
N ARG A 19 7.29 3.96 -8.73
CA ARG A 19 8.62 3.40 -9.08
C ARG A 19 8.99 2.16 -8.28
N GLY A 20 8.67 2.13 -6.98
CA GLY A 20 8.96 0.97 -6.12
C GLY A 20 8.28 -0.31 -6.60
N ILE A 21 7.01 -0.21 -7.01
CA ILE A 21 6.22 -1.33 -7.53
C ILE A 21 6.77 -1.79 -8.89
N VAL A 22 7.12 -0.84 -9.77
CA VAL A 22 7.67 -1.13 -11.10
C VAL A 22 9.02 -1.84 -11.02
N VAL A 23 9.92 -1.37 -10.16
CA VAL A 23 11.22 -2.01 -9.90
C VAL A 23 11.01 -3.39 -9.26
N GLY A 24 10.09 -3.51 -8.30
CA GLY A 24 9.68 -4.78 -7.73
C GLY A 24 9.24 -5.76 -8.81
N ARG A 25 8.28 -5.41 -9.66
CA ARG A 25 7.81 -6.30 -10.75
C ARG A 25 8.95 -6.83 -11.62
N LYS A 26 9.93 -5.98 -11.94
CA LYS A 26 11.12 -6.34 -12.72
C LYS A 26 12.03 -7.32 -11.97
N ASN A 27 12.24 -7.13 -10.67
CA ASN A 27 13.11 -7.98 -9.85
C ASN A 27 12.53 -9.36 -9.56
N HIS A 28 11.20 -9.49 -9.41
CA HIS A 28 10.56 -10.76 -9.08
C HIS A 28 10.15 -11.57 -10.32
N TYR A 29 10.46 -11.10 -11.54
CA TYR A 29 9.99 -11.70 -12.80
C TYR A 29 8.46 -11.91 -12.85
N GLY A 30 7.72 -11.01 -12.19
CA GLY A 30 6.29 -11.10 -12.01
C GLY A 30 5.83 -12.35 -11.27
N SER A 31 4.52 -12.57 -11.26
CA SER A 31 3.97 -13.84 -10.79
C SER A 31 3.67 -14.74 -11.98
N ARG A 32 4.18 -15.98 -11.98
CA ARG A 32 3.95 -16.96 -13.06
C ARG A 32 2.50 -17.48 -13.11
N SER A 33 1.58 -16.86 -12.39
CA SER A 33 0.16 -17.19 -12.35
C SER A 33 -0.70 -15.95 -12.09
N ARG A 34 -1.98 -16.00 -12.53
CA ARG A 34 -2.97 -14.95 -12.24
C ARG A 34 -3.16 -14.76 -10.73
N ARG A 35 -3.32 -15.87 -9.99
CA ARG A 35 -3.46 -15.86 -8.53
C ARG A 35 -2.30 -15.17 -7.84
N GLY A 36 -1.06 -15.46 -8.23
CA GLY A 36 0.08 -14.81 -7.58
C GLY A 36 0.23 -13.33 -7.98
N THR A 37 -0.29 -12.92 -9.15
CA THR A 37 -0.37 -11.50 -9.53
C THR A 37 -1.39 -10.77 -8.67
N GLU A 38 -2.56 -11.38 -8.43
CA GLU A 38 -3.59 -10.85 -7.54
C GLU A 38 -3.04 -10.69 -6.11
N VAL A 39 -2.34 -11.71 -5.59
CA VAL A 39 -1.69 -11.65 -4.27
C VAL A 39 -0.65 -10.54 -4.21
N ALA A 40 0.20 -10.40 -5.24
CA ALA A 40 1.19 -9.33 -5.28
C ALA A 40 0.52 -7.95 -5.28
N ALA A 41 -0.53 -7.74 -6.08
CA ALA A 41 -1.29 -6.49 -6.13
C ALA A 41 -1.91 -6.13 -4.77
N LEU A 42 -2.44 -7.12 -4.05
CA LEU A 42 -2.95 -6.94 -2.69
C LEU A 42 -1.84 -6.48 -1.74
N PHE A 43 -0.68 -7.13 -1.75
CA PHE A 43 0.43 -6.75 -0.87
C PHE A 43 1.00 -5.37 -1.20
N TYR A 44 1.16 -5.02 -2.48
CA TYR A 44 1.60 -3.67 -2.87
C TYR A 44 0.61 -2.62 -2.37
N SER A 45 -0.69 -2.84 -2.57
CA SER A 45 -1.74 -1.92 -2.12
C SER A 45 -1.74 -1.79 -0.59
N PHE A 46 -1.59 -2.90 0.14
CA PHE A 46 -1.53 -2.94 1.60
C PHE A 46 -0.34 -2.13 2.14
N VAL A 47 0.86 -2.37 1.61
CA VAL A 47 2.10 -1.71 2.05
C VAL A 47 2.05 -0.22 1.74
N GLU A 48 1.63 0.18 0.53
CA GLU A 48 1.54 1.60 0.19
C GLU A 48 0.47 2.31 1.01
N SER A 49 -0.67 1.67 1.28
CA SER A 49 -1.70 2.26 2.15
C SER A 49 -1.19 2.49 3.58
N ALA A 50 -0.39 1.56 4.12
CA ALA A 50 0.24 1.73 5.44
C ALA A 50 1.21 2.92 5.46
N LYS A 51 2.09 3.02 4.45
CA LYS A 51 3.04 4.14 4.33
C LYS A 51 2.34 5.48 4.17
N LEU A 52 1.27 5.55 3.37
CA LEU A 52 0.47 6.76 3.17
C LEU A 52 -0.16 7.26 4.48
N CYS A 53 -0.50 6.34 5.40
CA CYS A 53 -0.98 6.68 6.74
C CYS A 53 0.15 6.86 7.77
N GLY A 54 1.42 6.86 7.36
CA GLY A 54 2.56 7.04 8.27
C GLY A 54 2.86 5.84 9.17
N LEU A 55 2.31 4.66 8.86
CA LEU A 55 2.50 3.44 9.64
C LEU A 55 3.71 2.64 9.17
N ASP A 56 4.37 1.95 10.09
CA ASP A 56 5.32 0.89 9.75
C ASP A 56 4.58 -0.30 9.10
N PRO A 57 4.85 -0.64 7.82
CA PRO A 57 4.11 -1.69 7.12
C PRO A 57 4.21 -3.06 7.78
N LYS A 58 5.34 -3.36 8.45
CA LYS A 58 5.55 -4.64 9.12
C LYS A 58 4.69 -4.75 10.38
N ALA A 59 4.65 -3.71 11.20
CA ALA A 59 3.79 -3.63 12.38
C ALA A 59 2.31 -3.71 12.00
N TYR A 60 1.91 -2.98 10.95
CA TYR A 60 0.54 -3.01 10.44
C TYR A 60 0.16 -4.40 9.91
N LEU A 61 1.04 -5.06 9.14
CA LEU A 61 0.84 -6.44 8.69
C LEU A 61 0.66 -7.40 9.87
N LYS A 62 1.52 -7.30 10.88
CA LYS A 62 1.42 -8.13 12.09
C LYS A 62 0.06 -7.94 12.77
N ARG A 63 -0.40 -6.70 12.91
CA ARG A 63 -1.72 -6.39 13.51
C ARG A 63 -2.87 -6.97 12.69
N ALA A 64 -2.82 -6.81 11.38
CA ALA A 64 -3.83 -7.36 10.47
C ALA A 64 -3.89 -8.90 10.53
N VAL A 65 -2.74 -9.58 10.54
CA VAL A 65 -2.66 -11.04 10.66
C VAL A 65 -3.20 -11.53 12.00
N ILE A 66 -2.86 -10.85 13.11
CA ILE A 66 -3.39 -11.20 14.43
C ILE A 66 -4.91 -11.05 14.47
N ALA A 67 -5.46 -9.95 13.93
CA ALA A 67 -6.91 -9.77 13.85
C ALA A 67 -7.58 -10.87 13.00
N ALA A 68 -6.99 -11.22 11.86
CA ALA A 68 -7.49 -12.29 10.99
C ALA A 68 -7.48 -13.66 11.68
N LEU A 69 -6.41 -14.00 12.40
CA LEU A 69 -6.30 -15.24 13.18
C LEU A 69 -7.36 -15.33 14.28
N ARG A 70 -7.74 -14.18 14.84
CA ARG A 70 -8.80 -14.07 15.85
C ARG A 70 -10.21 -14.01 15.26
N SER A 71 -10.34 -14.07 13.92
CA SER A 71 -11.61 -13.83 13.21
C SER A 71 -12.25 -12.48 13.55
N GLU A 72 -11.41 -11.49 13.86
CA GLU A 72 -11.82 -10.12 14.17
C GLU A 72 -11.73 -9.23 12.91
N ARG A 73 -12.35 -8.05 12.96
CA ARG A 73 -12.25 -7.07 11.88
C ARG A 73 -10.81 -6.58 11.76
N ILE A 74 -10.24 -6.71 10.57
CA ILE A 74 -8.94 -6.13 10.25
C ILE A 74 -9.07 -4.60 10.25
N PRO A 75 -8.32 -3.87 11.09
CA PRO A 75 -8.42 -2.42 11.14
C PRO A 75 -7.80 -1.81 9.89
N LEU A 76 -8.40 -0.73 9.38
CA LEU A 76 -7.90 -0.01 8.21
C LEU A 76 -6.70 0.88 8.60
N PRO A 77 -5.79 1.22 7.65
CA PRO A 77 -4.57 1.94 7.97
C PRO A 77 -4.83 3.30 8.62
N HIS A 78 -5.85 4.02 8.18
CA HIS A 78 -6.21 5.33 8.74
C HIS A 78 -6.84 5.24 10.13
N GLU A 79 -7.54 4.14 10.45
CA GLU A 79 -8.09 3.90 11.79
C GLU A 79 -6.97 3.61 12.80
N VAL A 80 -5.92 2.92 12.37
CA VAL A 80 -4.74 2.65 13.19
C VAL A 80 -3.90 3.93 13.39
N ALA A 81 -3.82 4.79 12.39
CA ALA A 81 -3.08 6.05 12.50
C ALA A 81 -3.77 7.10 13.38
N THR A 82 -5.10 7.05 13.53
CA THR A 82 -5.89 8.01 14.31
C THR A 82 -6.03 7.63 15.78
N ASN A 83 -5.73 6.38 16.15
CA ASN A 83 -5.79 5.89 17.52
C ASN A 83 -4.43 5.25 17.89
N PRO A 84 -3.44 6.07 18.30
CA PRO A 84 -2.07 5.62 18.55
C PRO A 84 -1.97 4.57 19.67
#